data_AF-A0AAD1U935-F1
#
_entry.id   AF-A0AAD1U935-F1
#
_cell.length_a   1.000
_cell.length_b   1.000
_cell.length_c   1.000
_cell.angle_alpha   90.00
_cell.angle_beta   90.00
_cell.angle_gamma   90.00
#
_symmetry.space_group_name_H-M   'P 1'
#
loop_
_entity.id
_entity.type
_entity.pdbx_description
1 polymer ?
#
loop_
_entity_poly.entity_id
_entity_poly.type
_entity_poly.pdbx_seq_one_letter_code
_entity_poly.pdbx_strand_id
1 'polypeptide(L)'
;MIEHFEDNGGDLFTKSLDYVDNLSTSNDFKTILSRMPEAYVVVLISAKNSFQNCMQEFFNFTLAYNEYKLFIRRNQSNIVRISKETFIKIFIDLVKKGFIMTKASTEAIISVNSKMGLGIEFEELSTMIRERVNCDKEISTLVIIFSENRSGDTSR
;
A
#
# COMPACT_ATOMS: atom_id res chain seq x y z
N MET A 1 32.11 -33.85 -14.20
CA MET A 1 32.95 -32.68 -13.84
C MET A 1 32.08 -31.46 -14.04
N ILE A 2 31.62 -30.91 -12.90
CA ILE A 2 31.01 -29.60 -12.64
C ILE A 2 29.92 -29.12 -13.61
N GLU A 3 28.69 -29.19 -13.11
CA GLU A 3 27.49 -28.50 -13.60
C GLU A 3 27.70 -26.98 -13.56
N HIS A 4 27.40 -26.30 -14.67
CA HIS A 4 27.21 -24.85 -14.68
C HIS A 4 25.74 -24.57 -14.35
N PHE A 5 25.50 -24.21 -13.09
CA PHE A 5 24.33 -23.46 -12.66
C PHE A 5 24.56 -21.96 -12.87
N GLU A 6 23.42 -21.25 -12.84
CA GLU A 6 23.25 -19.80 -12.61
C GLU A 6 23.29 -18.90 -13.85
N ASP A 7 22.10 -18.59 -14.40
CA ASP A 7 21.37 -17.38 -13.98
C ASP A 7 19.90 -17.45 -14.45
N ASN A 8 18.97 -17.67 -13.52
CA ASN A 8 17.51 -17.52 -13.73
C ASN A 8 16.92 -16.65 -12.61
N GLY A 9 17.64 -15.58 -12.25
CA GLY A 9 17.29 -14.64 -11.18
C GLY A 9 16.11 -13.69 -11.46
N GLY A 10 15.24 -13.98 -12.43
CA GLY A 10 14.10 -13.09 -12.74
C GLY A 10 12.94 -13.84 -13.37
N ASP A 11 11.72 -13.33 -13.15
CA ASP A 11 10.55 -13.56 -14.01
C ASP A 11 9.49 -14.62 -13.62
N LEU A 12 9.31 -14.90 -12.31
CA LEU A 12 8.17 -15.70 -11.82
C LEU A 12 7.26 -15.03 -10.78
N PHE A 13 7.65 -13.87 -10.24
CA PHE A 13 6.72 -13.03 -9.46
C PHE A 13 5.81 -12.20 -10.38
N THR A 14 6.38 -11.73 -11.49
CA THR A 14 5.73 -11.05 -12.63
C THR A 14 4.60 -11.89 -13.23
N LYS A 15 4.81 -13.20 -13.46
CA LYS A 15 3.79 -14.10 -14.03
C LYS A 15 2.68 -14.54 -13.08
N SER A 16 2.84 -14.34 -11.76
CA SER A 16 1.76 -14.60 -10.78
C SER A 16 0.79 -13.42 -10.62
N LEU A 17 1.11 -12.26 -11.22
CA LEU A 17 0.22 -11.11 -11.38
C LEU A 17 -0.65 -11.22 -12.65
N ASP A 18 -0.27 -12.08 -13.60
CA ASP A 18 -0.93 -12.19 -14.92
C ASP A 18 -2.29 -12.91 -14.92
N TYR A 19 -2.71 -13.52 -13.81
CA TYR A 19 -3.95 -14.30 -13.73
C TYR A 19 -4.82 -13.76 -12.59
N VAL A 20 -5.28 -12.54 -12.84
CA VAL A 20 -6.47 -11.87 -12.32
C VAL A 20 -7.73 -12.70 -12.64
N ASP A 21 -7.70 -14.02 -12.47
CA ASP A 21 -8.81 -14.88 -12.89
C ASP A 21 -9.82 -15.07 -11.81
N ASN A 22 -10.29 -13.93 -11.31
CA ASN A 22 -11.70 -13.64 -11.09
C ASN A 22 -11.84 -12.24 -10.48
N LEU A 23 -11.09 -11.21 -10.93
CA LEU A 23 -11.47 -9.82 -10.59
C LEU A 23 -12.69 -9.43 -11.45
N SER A 24 -13.84 -9.87 -10.95
CA SER A 24 -14.96 -8.98 -10.88
C SER A 24 -14.47 -7.64 -10.27
N THR A 25 -14.55 -6.60 -11.09
CA THR A 25 -14.99 -5.22 -10.76
C THR A 25 -14.00 -4.28 -10.04
N SER A 26 -13.22 -3.50 -10.81
CA SER A 26 -12.59 -2.25 -10.31
C SER A 26 -13.61 -1.27 -9.68
N ASN A 27 -14.87 -1.32 -10.14
CA ASN A 27 -16.00 -0.64 -9.51
C ASN A 27 -16.21 -1.04 -8.04
N ASP A 28 -15.85 -2.25 -7.63
CA ASP A 28 -16.01 -2.71 -6.26
C ASP A 28 -14.95 -2.08 -5.36
N PHE A 29 -13.69 -1.96 -5.82
CA PHE A 29 -12.66 -1.29 -5.04
C PHE A 29 -12.98 0.18 -4.80
N LYS A 30 -13.48 0.89 -5.82
CA LYS A 30 -13.93 2.30 -5.67
C LYS A 30 -15.08 2.41 -4.68
N THR A 31 -16.09 1.56 -4.82
CA THR A 31 -17.24 1.51 -3.93
C THR A 31 -16.82 1.19 -2.49
N ILE A 32 -15.96 0.20 -2.30
CA ILE A 32 -15.44 -0.20 -0.98
C ILE A 32 -14.62 0.94 -0.38
N LEU A 33 -13.67 1.52 -1.13
CA LEU A 33 -12.82 2.61 -0.66
C LEU A 33 -13.64 3.84 -0.25
N SER A 34 -14.71 4.17 -1.00
CA SER A 34 -15.59 5.30 -0.67
C SER A 34 -16.30 5.16 0.68
N ARG A 35 -16.45 3.93 1.17
CA ARG A 35 -17.11 3.59 2.43
C ARG A 35 -16.14 3.19 3.53
N MET A 36 -14.83 3.16 3.23
CA MET A 36 -13.82 2.76 4.21
C MET A 36 -13.68 3.83 5.30
N PRO A 37 -13.58 3.41 6.58
CA PRO A 37 -13.24 4.33 7.66
C PRO A 37 -11.88 5.00 7.42
N GLU A 38 -11.69 6.20 7.96
CA GLU A 38 -10.43 6.96 7.82
C GLU A 38 -9.20 6.13 8.21
N ALA A 39 -9.28 5.37 9.31
CA ALA A 39 -8.20 4.49 9.75
C ALA A 39 -7.78 3.46 8.67
N TYR A 40 -8.72 2.93 7.88
CA TYR A 40 -8.41 2.05 6.76
C TYR A 40 -7.69 2.78 5.64
N VAL A 41 -8.15 3.99 5.30
CA VAL A 41 -7.54 4.83 4.27
C VAL A 41 -6.10 5.20 4.66
N VAL A 42 -5.86 5.54 5.94
CA VAL A 42 -4.51 5.85 6.45
C VAL A 42 -3.56 4.66 6.34
N VAL A 43 -4.02 3.45 6.70
CA VAL A 43 -3.20 2.23 6.56
C VAL A 43 -2.93 1.93 5.08
N LEU A 44 -3.91 2.11 4.21
CA LEU A 44 -3.77 1.92 2.78
C LEU A 44 -2.80 2.92 2.14
N ILE A 45 -2.84 4.19 2.53
CA ILE A 45 -1.86 5.21 2.13
C ILE A 45 -0.46 4.81 2.58
N SER A 46 -0.32 4.28 3.79
CA SER A 46 0.97 3.85 4.32
C SER A 46 1.55 2.67 3.51
N ALA A 47 0.71 1.71 3.12
CA ALA A 47 1.09 0.61 2.23
C ALA A 47 1.49 1.13 0.83
N LYS A 48 0.69 2.03 0.26
CA LYS A 48 0.97 2.67 -1.04
C LYS A 48 2.30 3.43 -1.05
N ASN A 49 2.57 4.23 -0.02
CA ASN A 49 3.81 4.98 0.11
C ASN A 49 5.01 4.05 0.30
N SER A 50 4.81 2.97 1.07
CA SER A 50 5.84 1.95 1.24
C SER A 50 6.18 1.28 -0.08
N PHE A 51 5.18 0.98 -0.92
CA PHE A 51 5.38 0.44 -2.26
C PHE A 51 6.14 1.45 -3.14
N GLN A 52 5.71 2.72 -3.18
CA GLN A 52 6.35 3.79 -3.96
C GLN A 52 7.82 4.02 -3.60
N ASN A 53 8.17 3.86 -2.31
CA ASN A 53 9.53 4.10 -1.81
C ASN A 53 10.43 2.86 -1.95
N CYS A 54 9.90 1.70 -2.32
CA CYS A 54 10.68 0.49 -2.52
C CYS A 54 11.12 0.35 -3.98
N MET A 55 12.44 0.34 -4.21
CA MET A 55 13.00 0.08 -5.55
C MET A 55 12.72 -1.34 -6.07
N GLN A 56 12.30 -2.26 -5.20
CA GLN A 56 12.11 -3.67 -5.53
C GLN A 56 10.66 -4.04 -5.90
N GLU A 57 9.77 -3.06 -6.08
CA GLU A 57 8.35 -3.27 -6.42
C GLU A 57 7.58 -4.17 -5.42
N PHE A 58 8.09 -4.32 -4.20
CA PHE A 58 7.40 -4.96 -3.09
C PHE A 58 7.77 -4.27 -1.79
N PHE A 59 6.91 -4.43 -0.79
CA PHE A 59 7.11 -3.98 0.57
C PHE A 59 6.82 -5.09 1.58
N ASN A 60 7.07 -4.83 2.85
CA ASN A 60 6.67 -5.71 3.95
C ASN A 60 5.90 -4.92 5.02
N PHE A 61 5.38 -5.62 6.03
CA PHE A 61 4.58 -5.01 7.08
C PHE A 61 5.34 -3.92 7.83
N THR A 62 6.64 -4.15 8.06
CA THR A 62 7.49 -3.22 8.82
C THR A 62 7.67 -1.90 8.07
N LEU A 63 7.86 -1.94 6.76
CA LEU A 63 7.98 -0.75 5.94
C LEU A 63 6.66 0.04 5.90
N ALA A 64 5.53 -0.64 5.68
CA ALA A 64 4.21 -0.01 5.74
C ALA A 64 3.93 0.63 7.11
N TYR A 65 4.28 -0.05 8.20
CA TYR A 65 4.10 0.51 9.54
C TYR A 65 5.05 1.67 9.84
N ASN A 66 6.26 1.67 9.27
CA ASN A 66 7.18 2.80 9.37
C ASN A 66 6.66 4.02 8.63
N GLU A 67 6.11 3.85 7.42
CA GLU A 67 5.45 4.93 6.67
C GLU A 67 4.27 5.52 7.45
N TYR A 68 3.47 4.67 8.11
CA TYR A 68 2.40 5.14 9.00
C TYR A 68 2.93 6.03 10.13
N LYS A 69 3.99 5.60 10.83
CA LYS A 69 4.59 6.41 11.90
C LYS A 69 5.09 7.76 11.38
N LEU A 70 5.72 7.77 10.20
CA LEU A 70 6.18 9.01 9.56
C LEU A 70 5.00 9.92 9.20
N PHE A 71 3.93 9.34 8.66
CA PHE A 71 2.70 10.04 8.30
C PHE A 71 2.04 10.70 9.51
N ILE A 72 1.87 9.98 10.62
CA ILE A 72 1.32 10.54 11.87
C ILE A 72 2.22 11.62 12.45
N ARG A 73 3.55 11.44 12.41
CA ARG A 73 4.51 12.43 12.94
C ARG A 73 4.46 13.76 12.19
N ARG A 74 4.17 13.73 10.88
CA ARG A 74 4.08 14.92 10.01
C ARG A 74 2.79 15.70 10.19
N ASN A 75 1.70 15.06 10.64
CA ASN A 75 0.34 15.61 10.59
C ASN A 75 -0.33 15.65 11.99
N GLN A 76 0.45 16.01 13.01
CA GLN A 76 0.21 15.67 14.42
C GLN A 76 -1.17 15.99 15.01
N SER A 77 -1.95 16.91 14.45
CA SER A 77 -3.23 17.38 15.02
C SER A 77 -4.50 16.84 14.36
N ASN A 78 -4.45 16.32 13.14
CA ASN A 78 -5.66 16.12 12.31
C ASN A 78 -5.86 14.67 11.81
N ILE A 79 -5.13 13.69 12.35
CA ILE A 79 -5.23 12.29 11.90
C ILE A 79 -5.64 11.37 13.05
N VAL A 80 -6.53 10.43 12.75
CA VAL A 80 -6.80 9.29 13.63
C VAL A 80 -5.51 8.51 13.92
N ARG A 81 -5.06 8.58 15.18
CA ARG A 81 -3.96 7.75 15.69
C ARG A 81 -4.50 6.40 16.12
N ILE A 82 -4.05 5.34 15.45
CA ILE A 82 -4.37 3.95 15.80
C ILE A 82 -3.18 3.25 16.47
N SER A 83 -3.49 2.30 17.36
CA SER A 83 -2.50 1.42 17.97
C SER A 83 -1.86 0.48 16.93
N LYS A 84 -0.71 -0.11 17.25
CA LYS A 84 -0.07 -1.12 16.39
C LYS A 84 -0.98 -2.33 16.15
N GLU A 85 -1.71 -2.78 17.16
CA GLU A 85 -2.65 -3.90 17.05
C GLU A 85 -3.81 -3.58 16.10
N THR A 86 -4.38 -2.39 16.19
CA THR A 86 -5.41 -1.92 15.26
C THR A 86 -4.84 -1.80 13.85
N PHE A 87 -3.61 -1.29 13.70
CA PHE A 87 -2.92 -1.24 12.42
C PHE A 87 -2.78 -2.65 11.81
N ILE A 88 -2.33 -3.65 12.58
CA ILE A 88 -2.20 -5.04 12.13
C ILE A 88 -3.55 -5.60 11.65
N LYS A 89 -4.62 -5.41 12.44
CA LYS A 89 -5.96 -5.90 12.08
C LYS A 89 -6.43 -5.29 10.76
N ILE A 90 -6.35 -3.97 10.63
CA ILE A 90 -6.72 -3.26 9.40
C ILE A 90 -5.85 -3.72 8.22
N PHE A 91 -4.56 -3.86 8.42
CA PHE A 91 -3.63 -4.28 7.37
C PHE A 91 -3.95 -5.68 6.86
N ILE A 92 -4.23 -6.64 7.75
CA ILE A 92 -4.69 -7.98 7.38
C ILE A 92 -6.04 -7.93 6.65
N ASP A 93 -6.96 -7.07 7.08
CA ASP A 93 -8.25 -6.92 6.41
C ASP A 93 -8.11 -6.29 5.02
N LEU A 94 -7.16 -5.37 4.80
CA LEU A 94 -6.82 -4.85 3.47
C LEU A 94 -6.24 -5.92 2.56
N VAL A 95 -5.45 -6.86 3.11
CA VAL A 95 -5.00 -8.06 2.37
C VAL A 95 -6.18 -8.93 1.96
N LYS A 96 -7.08 -9.26 2.91
CA LYS A 96 -8.27 -10.07 2.63
C LYS A 96 -9.22 -9.41 1.62
N LYS A 97 -9.30 -8.09 1.63
CA LYS A 97 -10.11 -7.30 0.68
C LYS A 97 -9.44 -7.14 -0.69
N GLY A 98 -8.21 -7.61 -0.88
CA GLY A 98 -7.50 -7.55 -2.15
C GLY A 98 -6.84 -6.20 -2.46
N PHE A 99 -6.78 -5.25 -1.52
CA PHE A 99 -6.05 -3.99 -1.72
C PHE A 99 -4.53 -4.20 -1.61
N ILE A 100 -4.11 -5.22 -0.84
CA ILE A 100 -2.71 -5.61 -0.66
C ILE A 100 -2.59 -7.08 -1.05
N MET A 101 -1.64 -7.41 -1.92
CA MET A 101 -1.36 -8.77 -2.35
C MET A 101 -0.16 -9.34 -1.61
N THR A 102 -0.24 -10.62 -1.24
CA THR A 102 0.88 -11.34 -0.66
C THR A 102 0.79 -12.83 -0.97
N LYS A 103 1.95 -13.49 -1.10
CA LYS A 103 2.05 -14.95 -1.15
C LYS A 103 2.17 -15.58 0.26
N ALA A 104 2.28 -14.74 1.30
CA ALA A 104 2.41 -15.21 2.68
C ALA A 104 1.07 -15.74 3.20
N SER A 105 1.11 -16.79 4.03
CA SER A 105 -0.05 -17.20 4.82
C SER A 105 -0.44 -16.07 5.78
N THR A 106 -1.69 -16.06 6.25
CA THR A 106 -2.19 -15.00 7.16
C THR A 106 -1.32 -14.83 8.41
N GLU A 107 -0.82 -15.94 8.95
CA GLU A 107 0.08 -15.96 10.12
C GLU A 107 1.45 -15.34 9.83
N ALA A 108 1.89 -15.36 8.56
CA ALA A 108 3.16 -14.83 8.12
C ALA A 108 3.09 -13.37 7.61
N ILE A 109 1.91 -12.75 7.48
CA ILE A 109 1.76 -11.38 6.92
C ILE A 109 2.62 -10.34 7.66
N ILE A 110 2.74 -10.48 8.99
CA ILE A 110 3.49 -9.55 9.83
C ILE A 110 5.02 -9.80 9.82
N SER A 111 5.48 -10.85 9.15
CA SER A 111 6.91 -11.17 9.04
C SER A 111 7.64 -10.13 8.20
N VAL A 112 8.86 -9.79 8.60
CA VAL A 112 9.76 -8.90 7.85
C VAL A 112 10.16 -9.47 6.48
N ASN A 113 10.10 -10.79 6.33
CA ASN A 113 10.46 -11.49 5.10
C ASN A 113 9.28 -11.62 4.12
N SER A 114 8.06 -11.29 4.56
CA SER A 114 6.87 -11.38 3.72
C SER A 114 6.83 -10.23 2.74
N LYS A 115 7.07 -10.56 1.47
CA LYS A 115 6.94 -9.65 0.34
C LYS A 115 5.47 -9.45 0.00
N MET A 116 5.10 -8.19 -0.21
CA MET A 116 3.74 -7.75 -0.48
C MET A 116 3.74 -6.72 -1.60
N GLY A 117 2.70 -6.75 -2.42
CA GLY A 117 2.42 -5.79 -3.47
C GLY A 117 1.09 -5.08 -3.24
N LEU A 118 0.76 -4.12 -4.09
CA LEU A 118 -0.59 -3.58 -4.18
C LEU A 118 -1.44 -4.53 -5.02
N GLY A 119 -2.71 -4.71 -4.65
CA GLY A 119 -3.66 -5.48 -5.47
C GLY A 119 -4.40 -4.65 -6.51
N ILE A 120 -4.08 -3.36 -6.58
CA ILE A 120 -4.59 -2.39 -7.55
C ILE A 120 -3.36 -1.68 -8.11
N GLU A 121 -3.38 -1.30 -9.40
CA GLU A 121 -2.30 -0.51 -9.99
C GLU A 121 -2.05 0.77 -9.19
N PHE A 122 -0.77 1.13 -9.06
CA PHE A 122 -0.36 2.26 -8.21
C PHE A 122 -1.03 3.59 -8.59
N GLU A 123 -1.16 3.87 -9.89
CA GLU A 123 -1.78 5.10 -10.40
C GLU A 123 -3.30 5.10 -10.20
N GLU A 124 -3.96 3.95 -10.40
CA GLU A 124 -5.39 3.81 -10.13
C GLU A 124 -5.68 3.99 -8.63
N LEU A 125 -4.93 3.31 -7.76
CA LEU A 125 -5.08 3.45 -6.31
C LEU A 125 -4.81 4.89 -5.85
N SER A 126 -3.79 5.55 -6.42
CA SER A 126 -3.48 6.95 -6.10
C SER A 126 -4.62 7.89 -6.51
N THR A 127 -5.23 7.65 -7.67
CA THR A 127 -6.39 8.41 -8.14
C THR A 127 -7.59 8.21 -7.22
N MET A 128 -7.91 6.96 -6.88
CA MET A 128 -9.03 6.61 -6.01
C MET A 128 -8.91 7.22 -4.60
N ILE A 129 -7.71 7.19 -4.01
CA ILE A 129 -7.46 7.82 -2.72
C ILE A 129 -7.62 9.34 -2.82
N ARG A 130 -7.09 9.96 -3.89
CA ARG A 130 -7.22 11.40 -4.11
C ARG A 130 -8.69 11.82 -4.22
N GLU A 131 -9.49 11.08 -5.00
CA GLU A 131 -10.93 11.32 -5.13
C GLU A 131 -11.64 11.19 -3.78
N ARG A 132 -11.36 10.12 -3.02
CA ARG A 132 -11.94 9.93 -1.68
C ARG A 132 -11.63 11.10 -0.75
N VAL A 133 -10.38 11.54 -0.72
CA VAL A 133 -9.96 12.63 0.18
C VAL A 133 -10.56 13.97 -0.25
N ASN A 134 -10.67 14.24 -1.55
CA ASN A 134 -11.29 15.48 -2.05
C ASN A 134 -12.79 15.55 -1.76
N CYS A 135 -13.48 14.41 -1.68
CA CYS A 135 -14.91 14.35 -1.34
C CYS A 135 -15.19 14.55 0.16
N ASP A 136 -14.29 14.11 1.05
CA ASP A 136 -14.45 14.27 2.50
C ASP A 136 -13.68 15.50 3.00
N LYS A 137 -14.40 16.59 3.31
CA LYS A 137 -13.80 17.82 3.86
C LYS A 137 -13.01 17.60 5.17
N GLU A 138 -13.33 16.56 5.93
CA GLU A 138 -12.62 16.16 7.16
C GLU A 138 -11.30 15.42 6.88
N ILE A 139 -11.25 14.62 5.80
CA ILE A 139 -10.02 13.96 5.31
C ILE A 139 -9.20 14.94 4.45
N SER A 140 -9.81 16.01 3.93
CA SER A 140 -9.19 16.98 3.02
C SER A 140 -7.94 17.66 3.60
N THR A 141 -7.74 17.64 4.92
CA THR A 141 -6.48 18.12 5.54
C THR A 141 -5.31 17.12 5.40
N LEU A 142 -5.57 15.87 5.02
CA LEU A 142 -4.60 14.78 4.93
C LEU A 142 -3.83 14.71 3.60
N VAL A 143 -4.35 15.31 2.52
CA VAL A 143 -3.78 15.15 1.15
C VAL A 143 -3.18 16.43 0.55
N ILE A 144 -3.40 17.61 1.13
CA ILE A 144 -2.77 18.86 0.63
C ILE A 144 -1.23 18.81 0.73
N ILE A 145 -0.65 17.90 1.54
CA ILE A 145 0.82 17.78 1.67
C ILE A 145 1.45 16.80 0.66
N PHE A 146 0.66 16.01 -0.08
CA PHE A 146 1.19 14.95 -0.94
C PHE A 146 1.25 15.28 -2.45
N SER A 147 0.59 16.33 -2.92
CA SER A 147 0.70 16.78 -4.33
C SER A 147 1.86 17.75 -4.60
N GLU A 148 2.48 18.36 -3.58
CA GLU A 148 3.40 19.48 -3.80
C GLU A 148 4.90 19.19 -3.55
N ASN A 149 5.27 18.03 -3.01
CA ASN A 149 6.67 17.79 -2.57
C ASN A 149 7.53 16.86 -3.46
N ARG A 150 7.24 16.71 -4.76
CA ARG A 150 8.16 16.04 -5.71
C ARG A 150 8.43 16.81 -7.00
N SER A 151 8.21 18.12 -7.01
CA SER A 151 8.55 19.01 -8.14
C SER A 151 9.72 19.96 -7.85
N GLY A 152 10.48 19.75 -6.77
CA GLY A 152 11.54 20.67 -6.38
C GLY A 152 12.65 19.99 -5.61
N ASP A 153 13.57 19.34 -6.34
CA ASP A 153 15.03 19.54 -6.20
C ASP A 153 15.78 18.57 -7.12
N THR A 154 15.90 18.95 -8.39
CA THR A 154 17.04 18.54 -9.24
C THR A 154 17.70 19.81 -9.72
N SER A 155 18.36 20.52 -8.81
CA SER A 155 19.34 21.56 -9.12
C SER A 155 20.18 21.85 -7.88
N ARG A 156 21.29 21.12 -7.73
CA ARG A 156 22.58 21.65 -7.29
C ARG A 156 23.68 20.64 -7.52
#